data_AF-A0A928ND57-F1
#
_entry.id   AF-A0A928ND57-F1
#
_cell.length_a   1.000
_cell.length_b   1.000
_cell.length_c   1.000
_cell.angle_alpha   90.00
_cell.angle_beta   90.00
_cell.angle_gamma   90.00
#
_symmetry.space_group_name_H-M   'P 1'
#
loop_
_entity.id
_entity.type
_entity.pdbx_description
1 polymer ?
#
loop_
_entity_poly.entity_id
_entity_poly.type
_entity_poly.pdbx_seq_one_letter_code
_entity_poly.pdbx_strand_id
1 'polypeptide(L)'
;MKNDLINNVNKLITKAEFLLKQKSSYNTRRELSETYLSLNILHKNFNLEPISKTALEYLMNRIVQKICYEYYFQFYMGFYYLPQKVFDKEAEELSNGIFQANINISCFRCLIHASDMINISLDTSTNTYFFTRGDKITTAIKNFMSHPFDFDVSSMVYLALNYYQALCEYENCSDTTYKHHLPELKQEYEALFDLMIKNDTFCDAIKTNNQLLGFWCSIVPDKLILEYTPSISSRVFNTRSRWILYSYFGTNTDSANRTFEDMYDKVLEQPIENTIDTSLIVRLLCLSLIYKNDIDITEFELIHIQSDNEKCVQYPLSHFFKNYNNLSQHDCTDEDLDALMLLDDSALRHKVAACMQNVDGNELERQISKPHGALEISDLDIKFFEESQLKYLCMPFKTGREISRTMDESYMYQLLKPFSHFGDNCFVVLITARKCSQGLETYIQRMSIKQPSWRIDVIQHEQLCKLLKANSQI
;
A
#
# COMPACT_ATOMS: atom_id res chain seq x y z
N MET A 1 21.04 -9.94 8.31
CA MET A 1 20.35 -8.87 7.55
C MET A 1 19.04 -9.33 6.92
N LYS A 2 19.02 -10.12 5.82
CA LYS A 2 17.75 -10.58 5.21
C LYS A 2 16.84 -11.33 6.19
N ASN A 3 17.40 -12.31 6.91
CA ASN A 3 16.64 -13.05 7.94
C ASN A 3 16.10 -12.12 9.05
N ASP A 4 16.86 -11.09 9.43
CA ASP A 4 16.41 -10.12 10.43
C ASP A 4 15.33 -9.20 9.87
N LEU A 5 15.41 -8.80 8.61
CA LEU A 5 14.35 -8.07 7.93
C LEU A 5 13.06 -8.88 7.95
N ILE A 6 13.14 -10.13 7.50
CA ILE A 6 12.07 -11.11 7.50
C ILE A 6 11.41 -11.22 8.88
N ASN A 7 12.21 -11.49 9.90
CA ASN A 7 11.72 -11.64 11.27
C ASN A 7 10.99 -10.38 11.76
N ASN A 8 11.49 -9.20 11.41
CA ASN A 8 10.89 -7.94 11.83
C ASN A 8 9.67 -7.54 11.01
N VAL A 9 9.63 -7.87 9.71
CA VAL A 9 8.44 -7.72 8.86
C VAL A 9 7.32 -8.60 9.38
N ASN A 10 7.62 -9.85 9.71
CA ASN A 10 6.65 -10.79 10.29
C ASN A 10 6.11 -10.29 11.64
N LYS A 11 6.97 -9.74 12.52
CA LYS A 11 6.51 -9.06 13.74
C LYS A 11 5.60 -7.87 13.45
N LEU A 12 5.92 -7.06 12.44
CA LEU A 12 5.07 -5.92 12.04
C LEU A 12 3.71 -6.38 11.53
N ILE A 13 3.66 -7.44 10.72
CA ILE A 13 2.41 -8.01 10.21
C ILE A 13 1.53 -8.45 11.38
N THR A 14 2.06 -9.26 12.31
CA THR A 14 1.29 -9.71 13.47
C THR A 14 0.77 -8.54 14.31
N LYS A 15 1.57 -7.49 14.50
CA LYS A 15 1.13 -6.28 15.21
C LYS A 15 0.06 -5.51 14.44
N ALA A 16 0.21 -5.37 13.13
CA ALA A 16 -0.78 -4.70 12.30
C ALA A 16 -2.13 -5.42 12.34
N GLU A 17 -2.15 -6.75 12.26
CA GLU A 17 -3.38 -7.55 12.37
C GLU A 17 -4.06 -7.38 13.72
N PHE A 18 -3.28 -7.32 14.80
CA PHE A 18 -3.82 -7.03 16.12
C PHE A 18 -4.43 -5.62 16.19
N LEU A 19 -3.73 -4.60 15.68
CA LEU A 19 -4.20 -3.22 15.66
C LEU A 19 -5.44 -3.02 14.77
N LEU A 20 -5.56 -3.75 13.66
CA LEU A 20 -6.72 -3.72 12.77
C LEU A 20 -8.00 -4.17 13.48
N LYS A 21 -7.90 -5.10 14.44
CA LYS A 21 -9.02 -5.60 15.25
C LYS A 21 -9.39 -4.66 16.41
N GLN A 22 -8.54 -3.69 16.75
CA GLN A 22 -8.83 -2.75 17.83
C GLN A 22 -9.77 -1.62 17.40
N LYS A 23 -10.39 -0.99 18.40
CA LYS A 23 -11.09 0.29 18.20
C LYS A 23 -10.07 1.33 17.75
N SER A 24 -10.37 2.02 16.66
CA SER A 24 -9.46 3.01 16.10
C SER A 24 -9.30 4.20 17.05
N SER A 25 -8.04 4.53 17.32
CA SER A 25 -7.61 5.69 18.10
C SER A 25 -6.53 6.47 17.33
N TYR A 26 -6.17 7.67 17.77
CA TYR A 26 -5.02 8.39 17.19
C TYR A 26 -3.72 7.59 17.32
N ASN A 27 -3.50 6.89 18.44
CA ASN A 27 -2.32 6.03 18.62
C ASN A 27 -2.32 4.83 17.68
N THR A 28 -3.47 4.15 17.55
CA THR A 28 -3.64 3.02 16.60
C THR A 28 -3.35 3.48 15.17
N ARG A 29 -3.88 4.64 14.76
CA ARG A 29 -3.64 5.21 13.42
C ARG A 29 -2.17 5.57 13.20
N ARG A 30 -1.50 6.14 14.21
CA ARG A 30 -0.07 6.42 14.17
C ARG A 30 0.74 5.14 13.91
N GLU A 31 0.50 4.10 14.71
CA GLU A 31 1.25 2.84 14.61
C GLU A 31 0.99 2.10 13.29
N LEU A 32 -0.26 2.10 12.82
CA LEU A 32 -0.62 1.56 11.52
C LEU A 32 0.01 2.34 10.37
N SER A 33 0.06 3.68 10.45
CA SER A 33 0.71 4.51 9.43
C SER A 33 2.22 4.25 9.37
N GLU A 34 2.89 4.18 10.52
CA GLU A 34 4.33 3.86 10.56
C GLU A 34 4.62 2.46 10.00
N THR A 35 3.75 1.50 10.29
CA THR A 35 3.83 0.15 9.76
C THR A 35 3.66 0.16 8.24
N TYR A 36 2.60 0.81 7.74
CA TYR A 36 2.33 0.95 6.30
C TYR A 36 3.53 1.53 5.56
N LEU A 37 4.06 2.67 6.02
CA LEU A 37 5.19 3.35 5.37
C LEU A 37 6.45 2.47 5.36
N SER A 38 6.64 1.61 6.37
CA SER A 38 7.77 0.68 6.41
C SER A 38 7.60 -0.48 5.43
N LEU A 39 6.39 -1.04 5.36
CA LEU A 39 6.02 -2.10 4.43
C LEU A 39 6.02 -1.61 2.97
N ASN A 40 5.68 -0.35 2.73
CA ASN A 40 5.73 0.28 1.41
C ASN A 40 7.17 0.34 0.85
N ILE A 41 8.18 0.60 1.70
CA ILE A 41 9.58 0.56 1.28
C ILE A 41 9.97 -0.85 0.83
N LEU A 42 9.54 -1.88 1.56
CA LEU A 42 9.76 -3.27 1.17
C LEU A 42 9.07 -3.57 -0.17
N HIS A 43 7.77 -3.28 -0.29
CA HIS A 43 6.98 -3.54 -1.50
C HIS A 43 7.58 -2.90 -2.77
N LYS A 44 7.98 -1.62 -2.67
CA LYS A 44 8.44 -0.84 -3.82
C LYS A 44 9.83 -1.24 -4.31
N ASN A 45 10.72 -1.67 -3.42
CA ASN A 45 12.14 -1.79 -3.72
C ASN A 45 12.66 -3.24 -3.76
N PHE A 46 11.87 -4.23 -3.33
CA PHE A 46 12.32 -5.62 -3.23
C PHE A 46 11.60 -6.54 -4.21
N ASN A 47 12.32 -7.53 -4.71
CA ASN A 47 11.74 -8.62 -5.50
C ASN A 47 11.16 -9.66 -4.52
N LEU A 48 9.83 -9.69 -4.44
CA LEU A 48 9.08 -10.60 -3.58
C LEU A 48 8.40 -11.68 -4.43
N GLU A 49 8.19 -12.87 -3.85
CA GLU A 49 7.31 -13.85 -4.47
C GLU A 49 5.90 -13.27 -4.69
N PRO A 50 5.21 -13.65 -5.78
CA PRO A 50 3.86 -13.17 -6.08
C PRO A 50 2.86 -13.27 -4.91
N ILE A 51 2.88 -14.39 -4.18
CA ILE A 51 2.01 -14.60 -3.01
C ILE A 51 2.33 -13.63 -1.88
N SER A 52 3.60 -13.46 -1.56
CA SER A 52 4.06 -12.54 -0.51
C SER A 52 3.77 -11.09 -0.90
N LYS A 53 3.97 -10.72 -2.17
CA LYS A 53 3.62 -9.39 -2.68
C LYS A 53 2.13 -9.11 -2.55
N THR A 54 1.28 -10.05 -2.96
CA THR A 54 -0.19 -9.91 -2.89
C THR A 54 -0.67 -9.83 -1.44
N ALA A 55 -0.11 -10.67 -0.55
CA ALA A 55 -0.38 -10.63 0.89
C ALA A 55 -0.04 -9.26 1.48
N LEU A 56 1.13 -8.72 1.14
CA LEU A 56 1.55 -7.40 1.60
C LEU A 56 0.60 -6.29 1.12
N GLU A 57 0.23 -6.31 -0.16
CA GLU A 57 -0.74 -5.38 -0.74
C GLU A 57 -2.11 -5.48 -0.06
N TYR A 58 -2.58 -6.71 0.24
CA TYR A 58 -3.83 -6.94 0.97
C TYR A 58 -3.81 -6.32 2.37
N LEU A 59 -2.75 -6.57 3.15
CA LEU A 59 -2.60 -5.98 4.48
C LEU A 59 -2.55 -4.45 4.40
N MET A 60 -1.75 -3.92 3.47
CA MET A 60 -1.60 -2.48 3.28
C MET A 60 -2.93 -1.82 2.90
N ASN A 61 -3.74 -2.46 2.04
CA ASN A 61 -5.09 -2.02 1.72
C ASN A 61 -5.98 -1.99 2.98
N ARG A 62 -5.99 -3.05 3.79
CA ARG A 62 -6.73 -3.09 5.07
C ARG A 62 -6.30 -1.96 6.03
N ILE A 63 -5.00 -1.68 6.12
CA ILE A 63 -4.47 -0.56 6.91
C ILE A 63 -5.05 0.76 6.40
N VAL A 64 -5.00 1.01 5.08
CA VAL A 64 -5.55 2.24 4.47
C VAL A 64 -7.05 2.34 4.74
N GLN A 65 -7.81 1.25 4.56
CA GLN A 65 -9.24 1.21 4.90
C GLN A 65 -9.49 1.62 6.36
N LYS A 66 -8.71 1.06 7.30
CA LYS A 66 -8.82 1.35 8.74
C LYS A 66 -8.51 2.81 9.08
N ILE A 67 -7.44 3.38 8.53
CA ILE A 67 -6.97 4.71 8.93
C ILE A 67 -7.59 5.85 8.11
N CYS A 68 -8.11 5.57 6.92
CA CYS A 68 -8.61 6.58 5.96
C CYS A 68 -10.14 6.60 5.83
N TYR A 69 -10.81 5.43 5.85
CA TYR A 69 -12.23 5.33 5.49
C TYR A 69 -13.15 5.13 6.70
N GLU A 70 -12.68 4.51 7.79
CA GLU A 70 -13.45 4.48 9.04
C GLU A 70 -13.60 5.87 9.69
N TYR A 71 -12.72 6.82 9.34
CA TYR A 71 -12.70 8.17 9.87
C TYR A 71 -12.46 9.15 8.73
N TYR A 72 -13.50 9.86 8.30
CA TYR A 72 -13.36 11.01 7.39
C TYR A 72 -12.20 11.88 7.88
N PHE A 73 -11.17 12.03 7.04
CA PHE A 73 -9.96 12.76 7.43
C PHE A 73 -10.33 14.15 7.93
N GLN A 74 -10.07 14.40 9.21
CA GLN A 74 -10.45 15.66 9.85
C GLN A 74 -9.40 16.75 9.57
N PHE A 75 -8.90 16.88 8.34
CA PHE A 75 -8.07 18.03 7.93
C PHE A 75 -8.81 19.34 8.21
N TYR A 76 -10.14 19.33 8.01
CA TYR A 76 -11.01 20.42 8.41
C TYR A 76 -10.73 20.83 9.86
N MET A 77 -10.83 19.92 10.83
CA MET A 77 -10.66 20.29 12.24
C MET A 77 -9.17 20.51 12.60
N GLY A 78 -8.29 19.63 12.12
CA GLY A 78 -6.88 19.60 12.51
C GLY A 78 -6.07 20.80 12.00
N PHE A 79 -6.32 21.25 10.76
CA PHE A 79 -5.57 22.36 10.18
C PHE A 79 -6.25 23.70 10.46
N TYR A 80 -7.58 23.77 10.30
CA TYR A 80 -8.32 25.03 10.40
C TYR A 80 -8.29 25.66 11.79
N TYR A 81 -8.37 24.85 12.85
CA TYR A 81 -8.37 25.37 14.23
C TYR A 81 -6.98 25.52 14.83
N LEU A 82 -5.92 25.08 14.14
CA LEU A 82 -4.56 25.18 14.65
C LEU A 82 -4.13 26.63 14.93
N PRO A 83 -4.43 27.63 14.06
CA PRO A 83 -4.16 29.03 14.38
C PRO A 83 -4.88 29.53 15.63
N GLN A 84 -6.14 29.11 15.85
CA GLN A 84 -6.92 29.52 17.02
C GLN A 84 -6.28 29.00 18.32
N LYS A 85 -5.86 27.73 18.33
CA LYS A 85 -5.17 27.12 19.48
C LYS A 85 -3.87 27.84 19.85
N VAL A 86 -3.18 28.43 18.88
CA VAL A 86 -2.01 29.28 19.14
C VAL A 86 -2.42 30.59 19.83
N PHE A 87 -3.55 31.20 19.46
CA PHE A 87 -4.06 32.41 20.09
C PHE A 87 -4.59 32.19 21.51
N ASP A 88 -5.16 31.01 21.76
CA ASP A 88 -5.68 30.64 23.08
C ASP A 88 -4.53 30.44 24.10
N LYS A 89 -3.30 30.22 23.61
CA LYS A 89 -2.06 30.06 24.40
C LYS A 89 -2.10 28.89 25.38
N GLU A 90 -2.90 27.86 25.07
CA GLU A 90 -2.98 26.63 25.84
C GLU A 90 -2.03 25.57 25.26
N ALA A 91 -0.86 25.41 25.89
CA ALA A 91 0.21 24.52 25.41
C ALA A 91 -0.26 23.06 25.22
N GLU A 92 -1.12 22.57 26.11
CA GLU A 92 -1.67 21.20 26.02
C GLU A 92 -2.62 21.04 24.82
N GLU A 93 -3.54 21.99 24.61
CA GLU A 93 -4.48 21.94 23.48
C GLU A 93 -3.76 22.05 22.12
N LEU A 94 -2.73 22.90 22.07
CA LEU A 94 -1.88 23.05 20.90
C LEU A 94 -1.06 21.80 20.64
N SER A 95 -0.44 21.21 21.67
CA SER A 95 0.28 19.93 21.57
C SER A 95 -0.63 18.83 21.03
N ASN A 96 -1.84 18.70 21.57
CA ASN A 96 -2.86 17.77 21.10
C ASN A 96 -3.28 18.06 19.64
N GLY A 97 -3.44 19.33 19.27
CA GLY A 97 -3.74 19.74 17.89
C GLY A 97 -2.64 19.35 16.90
N ILE A 98 -1.39 19.62 17.25
CA ILE A 98 -0.21 19.28 16.45
C ILE A 98 -0.06 17.76 16.32
N PHE A 99 -0.28 17.01 17.40
CA PHE A 99 -0.25 15.55 17.39
C PHE A 99 -1.30 14.97 16.42
N GLN A 100 -2.54 15.45 16.48
CA GLN A 100 -3.62 15.01 15.59
C GLN A 100 -3.34 15.39 14.13
N ALA A 101 -2.88 16.62 13.89
CA ALA A 101 -2.52 17.08 12.55
C ALA A 101 -1.40 16.23 11.93
N ASN A 102 -0.36 15.92 12.69
CA ASN A 102 0.73 15.03 12.24
C ASN A 102 0.23 13.64 11.87
N ILE A 103 -0.66 13.05 12.68
CA ILE A 103 -1.24 11.73 12.36
C ILE A 103 -2.06 11.80 11.07
N ASN A 104 -2.88 12.84 10.90
CA ASN A 104 -3.66 13.02 9.68
C ASN A 104 -2.76 13.14 8.44
N ILE A 105 -1.64 13.86 8.56
CA ILE A 105 -0.63 13.95 7.49
C ILE A 105 -0.04 12.57 7.20
N SER A 106 0.40 11.81 8.21
CA SER A 106 0.94 10.46 8.02
C SER A 106 -0.07 9.50 7.37
N CYS A 107 -1.34 9.56 7.76
CA CYS A 107 -2.39 8.77 7.11
C CYS A 107 -2.58 9.20 5.65
N PHE A 108 -2.51 10.50 5.34
CA PHE A 108 -2.58 10.99 3.95
C PHE A 108 -1.39 10.52 3.11
N ARG A 109 -0.18 10.49 3.68
CA ARG A 109 1.00 9.90 3.03
C ARG A 109 0.79 8.42 2.68
N CYS A 110 0.19 7.66 3.58
CA CYS A 110 -0.20 6.27 3.28
C CYS A 110 -1.17 6.21 2.09
N LEU A 111 -2.16 7.13 2.05
CA LEU A 111 -3.12 7.21 0.96
C LEU A 111 -2.47 7.59 -0.39
N ILE A 112 -1.51 8.53 -0.41
CA ILE A 112 -0.72 8.87 -1.60
C ILE A 112 -0.05 7.63 -2.18
N HIS A 113 0.66 6.87 -1.34
CA HIS A 113 1.31 5.64 -1.79
C HIS A 113 0.33 4.55 -2.20
N ALA A 114 -0.83 4.46 -1.52
CA ALA A 114 -1.88 3.52 -1.88
C ALA A 114 -2.51 3.85 -3.25
N SER A 115 -2.60 5.13 -3.60
CA SER A 115 -3.06 5.58 -4.93
C SER A 115 -2.23 4.96 -6.04
N ASP A 116 -0.91 4.97 -5.91
CA ASP A 116 0.00 4.40 -6.93
C ASP A 116 0.00 2.86 -6.92
N MET A 117 -0.14 2.25 -5.74
CA MET A 117 0.00 0.80 -5.57
C MET A 117 -1.27 0.01 -5.93
N ILE A 118 -2.43 0.50 -5.50
CA ILE A 118 -3.71 -0.21 -5.57
C ILE A 118 -4.81 0.63 -6.24
N ASN A 119 -4.44 1.68 -6.98
CA ASN A 119 -5.34 2.53 -7.77
C ASN A 119 -6.50 3.13 -6.95
N ILE A 120 -6.23 3.53 -5.70
CA ILE A 120 -7.20 4.27 -4.89
C ILE A 120 -7.24 5.73 -5.34
N SER A 121 -8.41 6.20 -5.77
CA SER A 121 -8.59 7.61 -6.14
C SER A 121 -8.40 8.54 -4.94
N LEU A 122 -7.64 9.62 -5.15
CA LEU A 122 -7.51 10.70 -4.18
C LEU A 122 -8.62 11.76 -4.32
N ASP A 123 -9.47 11.67 -5.35
CA ASP A 123 -10.55 12.61 -5.62
C ASP A 123 -11.74 12.41 -4.66
N THR A 124 -11.57 12.87 -3.43
CA THR A 124 -12.65 12.94 -2.43
C THR A 124 -12.75 14.35 -1.87
N SER A 125 -13.98 14.75 -1.51
CA SER A 125 -14.24 16.07 -0.91
C SER A 125 -13.47 16.33 0.39
N THR A 126 -13.10 15.26 1.13
CA THR A 126 -12.25 15.36 2.31
C THR A 126 -10.79 15.62 1.96
N ASN A 127 -10.27 15.01 0.89
CA ASN A 127 -8.88 15.16 0.49
C ASN A 127 -8.59 16.56 -0.06
N THR A 128 -9.59 17.21 -0.66
CA THR A 128 -9.47 18.62 -1.08
C THR A 128 -9.00 19.52 0.07
N TYR A 129 -9.48 19.27 1.30
CA TYR A 129 -9.08 20.06 2.47
C TYR A 129 -7.60 19.93 2.84
N PHE A 130 -6.94 18.82 2.46
CA PHE A 130 -5.51 18.69 2.67
C PHE A 130 -4.75 19.80 1.95
N PHE A 131 -5.11 20.06 0.68
CA PHE A 131 -4.48 21.06 -0.17
C PHE A 131 -5.03 22.47 0.09
N THR A 132 -6.35 22.65 0.14
CA THR A 132 -6.94 23.99 0.26
C THR A 132 -6.76 24.65 1.64
N ARG A 133 -6.23 23.92 2.63
CA ARG A 133 -6.05 24.41 4.01
C ARG A 133 -4.66 24.14 4.60
N GLY A 134 -3.72 23.66 3.79
CA GLY A 134 -2.33 23.47 4.23
C GLY A 134 -1.72 24.76 4.78
N ASP A 135 -2.06 25.89 4.17
CA ASP A 135 -1.71 27.26 4.57
C ASP A 135 -2.08 27.59 6.04
N LYS A 136 -3.07 26.91 6.62
CA LYS A 136 -3.44 27.14 8.03
C LYS A 136 -2.38 26.65 9.01
N ILE A 137 -1.57 25.66 8.63
CA ILE A 137 -0.43 25.24 9.44
C ILE A 137 0.64 26.35 9.43
N THR A 138 0.96 26.91 8.27
CA THR A 138 1.94 28.00 8.16
C THR A 138 1.45 29.23 8.95
N THR A 139 0.15 29.54 8.87
CA THR A 139 -0.49 30.64 9.60
C THR A 139 -0.34 30.45 11.10
N ALA A 140 -0.62 29.25 11.62
CA ALA A 140 -0.46 28.94 13.05
C ALA A 140 0.98 29.17 13.52
N ILE A 141 1.97 28.71 12.74
CA ILE A 141 3.39 28.86 13.08
C ILE A 141 3.83 30.33 13.01
N LYS A 142 3.41 31.08 11.99
CA LYS A 142 3.67 32.53 11.87
C LYS A 142 3.05 33.31 13.03
N ASN A 143 1.85 32.93 13.47
CA ASN A 143 1.20 33.53 14.64
C ASN A 143 1.98 33.26 15.92
N PHE A 144 2.49 32.03 16.10
CA PHE A 144 3.32 31.67 17.26
C PHE A 144 4.64 32.46 17.26
N MET A 145 5.31 32.57 16.11
CA MET A 145 6.53 33.39 15.99
C MET A 145 6.31 34.85 16.37
N SER A 146 5.11 35.39 16.08
CA SER A 146 4.76 36.78 16.39
C SER A 146 4.33 36.98 17.84
N HIS A 147 3.77 35.93 18.47
CA HIS A 147 3.25 35.97 19.83
C HIS A 147 3.68 34.73 20.61
N PRO A 148 4.99 34.57 20.87
CA PRO A 148 5.51 33.36 21.49
C PRO A 148 5.00 33.22 22.92
N PHE A 149 4.83 31.97 23.34
CA PHE A 149 4.56 31.58 24.71
C PHE A 149 5.33 30.29 25.03
N ASP A 150 5.31 29.85 26.28
CA ASP A 150 6.05 28.66 26.71
C ASP A 150 5.49 27.39 26.03
N PHE A 151 6.20 26.92 25.01
CA PHE A 151 5.84 25.77 24.20
C PHE A 151 7.07 25.21 23.47
N ASP A 152 7.18 23.88 23.35
CA ASP A 152 8.26 23.25 22.56
C ASP A 152 8.01 23.39 21.05
N VAL A 153 8.70 24.36 20.44
CA VAL A 153 8.61 24.64 19.01
C VAL A 153 9.04 23.48 18.12
N SER A 154 9.80 22.50 18.64
CA SER A 154 10.24 21.32 17.86
C SER A 154 9.06 20.60 17.20
N SER A 155 7.95 20.50 17.93
CA SER A 155 6.73 19.83 17.45
C SER A 155 6.09 20.57 16.25
N MET A 156 6.18 21.90 16.22
CA MET A 156 5.73 22.70 15.06
C MET A 156 6.63 22.51 13.84
N VAL A 157 7.94 22.42 14.06
CA VAL A 157 8.88 22.18 12.95
C VAL A 157 8.65 20.79 12.35
N TYR A 158 8.49 19.76 13.18
CA TYR A 158 8.12 18.41 12.70
C TYR A 158 6.81 18.43 11.90
N LEU A 159 5.80 19.16 12.37
CA LEU A 159 4.54 19.30 11.64
C LEU A 159 4.73 19.92 10.25
N ALA A 160 5.52 20.99 10.16
CA ALA A 160 5.79 21.65 8.90
C ALA A 160 6.58 20.76 7.93
N LEU A 161 7.62 20.08 8.43
CA LEU A 161 8.43 19.14 7.65
C LEU A 161 7.64 17.93 7.17
N ASN A 162 6.79 17.34 8.02
CA ASN A 162 5.93 16.21 7.64
C ASN A 162 4.92 16.60 6.55
N TYR A 163 4.32 17.80 6.66
CA TYR A 163 3.39 18.29 5.65
C TYR A 163 4.12 18.52 4.31
N TYR A 164 5.28 19.19 4.35
CA TYR A 164 6.08 19.41 3.15
C TYR A 164 6.57 18.10 2.51
N GLN A 165 6.99 17.12 3.31
CA GLN A 165 7.32 15.78 2.84
C GLN A 165 6.14 15.13 2.10
N ALA A 166 4.92 15.23 2.65
CA ALA A 166 3.72 14.72 1.99
C ALA A 166 3.43 15.42 0.66
N LEU A 167 3.67 16.74 0.54
CA LEU A 167 3.57 17.46 -0.73
C LEU A 167 4.57 16.94 -1.76
N CYS A 168 5.83 16.72 -1.36
CA CYS A 168 6.87 16.16 -2.23
C CYS A 168 6.57 14.71 -2.65
N GLU A 169 5.99 13.90 -1.76
CA GLU A 169 5.52 12.56 -2.10
C GLU A 169 4.36 12.61 -3.11
N TYR A 170 3.40 13.52 -2.92
CA TYR A 170 2.27 13.70 -3.85
C TYR A 170 2.70 14.24 -5.24
N GLU A 171 3.71 15.10 -5.29
CA GLU A 171 4.28 15.59 -6.56
C GLU A 171 4.69 14.43 -7.49
N ASN A 172 5.27 13.38 -6.88
CA ASN A 172 5.73 12.16 -7.54
C ASN A 172 4.64 11.09 -7.75
N CYS A 173 3.43 11.32 -7.21
CA CYS A 173 2.30 10.41 -7.37
C CYS A 173 1.74 10.46 -8.80
N SER A 174 1.16 9.35 -9.27
CA SER A 174 0.50 9.26 -10.58
C SER A 174 -0.80 10.06 -10.65
N ASP A 175 -1.53 10.19 -9.53
CA ASP A 175 -2.76 10.98 -9.44
C ASP A 175 -2.46 12.48 -9.60
N THR A 176 -3.14 13.13 -10.55
CA THR A 176 -2.90 14.53 -10.90
C THR A 176 -3.96 15.51 -10.35
N THR A 177 -4.96 15.02 -9.62
CA THR A 177 -6.20 15.75 -9.26
C THR A 177 -5.91 17.11 -8.62
N TYR A 178 -4.98 17.17 -7.66
CA TYR A 178 -4.66 18.37 -6.89
C TYR A 178 -3.28 18.95 -7.18
N LYS A 179 -2.58 18.49 -8.23
CA LYS A 179 -1.21 18.95 -8.54
C LYS A 179 -1.13 20.45 -8.81
N HIS A 180 -2.23 21.06 -9.27
CA HIS A 180 -2.30 22.51 -9.49
C HIS A 180 -2.18 23.35 -8.21
N HIS A 181 -2.46 22.78 -7.02
CA HIS A 181 -2.26 23.46 -5.73
C HIS A 181 -0.81 23.39 -5.22
N LEU A 182 0.00 22.44 -5.72
CA LEU A 182 1.33 22.16 -5.18
C LEU A 182 2.30 23.35 -5.26
N PRO A 183 2.41 24.10 -6.38
CA PRO A 183 3.42 25.15 -6.50
C PRO A 183 3.27 26.25 -5.44
N GLU A 184 2.05 26.74 -5.23
CA GLU A 184 1.75 27.80 -4.26
C GLU A 184 2.00 27.33 -2.82
N LEU A 185 1.52 26.13 -2.46
CA LEU A 185 1.73 25.56 -1.14
C LEU A 185 3.21 25.29 -0.84
N LYS A 186 3.96 24.69 -1.79
CA LYS A 186 5.39 24.43 -1.60
C LYS A 186 6.15 25.74 -1.42
N GLN A 187 5.87 26.76 -2.24
CA GLN A 187 6.46 28.09 -2.10
C GLN A 187 6.16 28.71 -0.72
N GLU A 188 4.94 28.55 -0.22
CA GLU A 188 4.57 29.08 1.10
C GLU A 188 5.36 28.41 2.23
N TYR A 189 5.57 27.10 2.14
CA TYR A 189 6.38 26.34 3.11
C TYR A 189 7.86 26.65 3.01
N GLU A 190 8.40 26.82 1.80
CA GLU A 190 9.78 27.28 1.59
C GLU A 190 10.01 28.66 2.23
N ALA A 191 9.08 29.59 2.07
CA ALA A 191 9.11 30.89 2.72
C ALA A 191 9.00 30.78 4.25
N LEU A 192 8.19 29.83 4.77
CA LEU A 192 8.12 29.54 6.19
C LEU A 192 9.45 29.01 6.73
N PHE A 193 10.12 28.11 6.02
CA PHE A 193 11.43 27.57 6.42
C PHE A 193 12.50 28.67 6.48
N ASP A 194 12.49 29.60 5.53
CA ASP A 194 13.36 30.78 5.57
C ASP A 194 13.11 31.66 6.80
N LEU A 195 11.85 31.78 7.24
CA LEU A 195 11.49 32.49 8.47
C LEU A 195 11.96 31.72 9.71
N MET A 196 11.80 30.39 9.74
CA MET A 196 12.25 29.55 10.86
C MET A 196 13.75 29.65 11.09
N ILE A 197 14.57 29.66 10.04
CA ILE A 197 16.03 29.79 10.16
C ILE A 197 16.43 31.17 10.70
N LYS A 198 15.69 32.23 10.34
CA LYS A 198 15.95 33.60 10.80
C LYS A 198 15.44 33.88 12.22
N ASN A 199 14.59 33.01 12.77
CA ASN A 199 14.07 33.13 14.12
C ASN A 199 14.93 32.30 15.08
N ASP A 200 15.60 32.96 16.03
CA ASP A 200 16.56 32.32 16.94
C ASP A 200 15.95 31.11 17.68
N THR A 201 14.72 31.21 18.17
CA THR A 201 14.06 30.11 18.91
C THR A 201 13.87 28.87 18.04
N PHE A 202 13.41 29.04 16.81
CA PHE A 202 13.22 27.92 15.88
C PHE A 202 14.56 27.37 15.38
N CYS A 203 15.47 28.25 15.00
CA CYS A 203 16.80 27.90 14.56
C CYS A 203 17.55 27.10 15.64
N ASP A 204 17.50 27.52 16.90
CA ASP A 204 18.15 26.84 18.02
C ASP A 204 17.50 25.48 18.30
N ALA A 205 16.16 25.39 18.25
CA ALA A 205 15.47 24.11 18.38
C ALA A 205 15.90 23.11 17.29
N ILE A 206 16.09 23.56 16.05
CA ILE A 206 16.58 22.73 14.95
C ILE A 206 18.04 22.31 15.22
N LYS A 207 18.94 23.26 15.49
CA LYS A 207 20.38 23.00 15.68
C LYS A 207 20.68 22.08 16.86
N THR A 208 19.96 22.24 17.97
CA THR A 208 20.23 21.50 19.22
C THR A 208 19.60 20.11 19.24
N ASN A 209 18.64 19.84 18.36
CA ASN A 209 17.98 18.54 18.27
C ASN A 209 18.46 17.75 17.04
N ASN A 210 19.48 16.90 17.23
CA ASN A 210 20.07 16.08 16.14
C ASN A 210 19.07 15.27 15.29
N GLN A 211 17.95 14.84 15.87
CA GLN A 211 16.91 14.14 15.12
C GLN A 211 16.19 15.11 14.18
N LEU A 212 15.80 16.27 14.71
CA LEU A 212 15.10 17.30 13.94
C LEU A 212 16.01 17.90 12.87
N LEU A 213 17.29 18.16 13.20
CA LEU A 213 18.29 18.62 12.25
C LEU A 213 18.47 17.62 11.10
N GLY A 214 18.57 16.32 11.41
CA GLY A 214 18.66 15.28 10.39
C GLY A 214 17.44 15.27 9.48
N PHE A 215 16.24 15.35 10.06
CA PHE A 215 15.01 15.38 9.29
C PHE A 215 14.92 16.64 8.41
N TRP A 216 15.28 17.81 8.96
CA TRP A 216 15.39 19.07 8.22
C TRP A 216 16.30 18.92 7.00
N CYS A 217 17.55 18.47 7.21
CA CYS A 217 18.52 18.31 6.12
C CYS A 217 18.08 17.28 5.07
N SER A 218 17.29 16.27 5.46
CA SER A 218 16.77 15.28 4.50
C SER A 218 15.62 15.80 3.63
N ILE A 219 14.85 16.79 4.12
CA ILE A 219 13.64 17.29 3.46
C ILE A 219 13.87 18.62 2.74
N VAL A 220 14.72 19.49 3.29
CA VAL A 220 15.06 20.81 2.72
C VAL A 220 16.58 20.97 2.61
N PRO A 221 17.27 20.15 1.81
CA PRO A 221 18.73 20.13 1.73
C PRO A 221 19.33 21.48 1.30
N ASP A 222 18.62 22.28 0.50
CA ASP A 222 19.12 23.59 0.03
C ASP A 222 19.10 24.68 1.12
N LYS A 223 18.43 24.41 2.24
CA LYS A 223 18.30 25.33 3.39
C LYS A 223 19.21 24.88 4.55
N LEU A 224 20.41 24.41 4.21
CA LEU A 224 21.41 23.93 5.17
C LEU A 224 21.75 25.01 6.20
N ILE A 225 21.42 24.73 7.45
CA ILE A 225 21.74 25.58 8.59
C ILE A 225 23.19 25.30 9.06
N LEU A 226 23.63 24.04 8.95
CA LEU A 226 24.95 23.52 9.35
C LEU A 226 25.25 22.23 8.57
N GLU A 227 26.54 21.86 8.47
CA GLU A 227 26.91 20.49 8.08
C GLU A 227 26.33 19.49 9.08
N TYR A 228 25.47 18.58 8.60
CA TYR A 228 24.87 17.57 9.44
C TYR A 228 25.84 16.40 9.64
N THR A 229 26.40 16.30 10.86
CA THR A 229 27.08 15.10 11.33
C THR A 229 26.24 14.47 12.44
N PRO A 230 25.66 13.28 12.24
CA PRO A 230 24.82 12.67 13.25
C PRO A 230 25.63 12.31 14.49
N SER A 231 25.22 12.80 15.65
CA SER A 231 25.75 12.34 16.93
C SER A 231 24.88 11.22 17.46
N ILE A 232 25.32 9.99 17.24
CA ILE A 232 24.69 8.77 17.73
C ILE A 232 25.56 8.19 18.84
N SER A 233 25.01 8.15 20.06
CA SER A 233 25.73 7.55 21.20
C SER A 233 25.85 6.04 21.03
N SER A 234 27.08 5.54 21.12
CA SER A 234 27.33 4.09 21.14
C SER A 234 26.93 3.44 22.48
N ARG A 235 26.68 4.22 23.54
CA ARG A 235 26.36 3.70 24.89
C ARG A 235 24.87 3.47 25.13
N VAL A 236 24.00 4.25 24.48
CA VAL A 236 22.54 4.15 24.61
C VAL A 236 21.93 4.24 23.22
N PHE A 237 21.38 3.13 22.74
CA PHE A 237 20.70 3.08 21.44
C PHE A 237 19.20 2.90 21.65
N ASN A 238 18.42 3.93 21.33
CA ASN A 238 16.98 3.96 21.52
C ASN A 238 16.25 4.39 20.23
N THR A 239 14.93 4.57 20.30
CA THR A 239 14.09 5.02 19.17
C THR A 239 14.61 6.32 18.53
N ARG A 240 15.11 7.27 19.33
CA ARG A 240 15.69 8.52 18.83
C ARG A 240 16.96 8.26 18.02
N SER A 241 17.84 7.38 18.48
CA SER A 241 19.03 6.97 17.72
C SER A 241 18.68 6.34 16.38
N ARG A 242 17.61 5.53 16.32
CA ARG A 242 17.10 4.95 15.05
C ARG A 242 16.58 6.02 14.09
N TRP A 243 15.84 7.01 14.59
CA TRP A 243 15.37 8.13 13.76
C TRP A 243 16.50 8.98 13.21
N ILE A 244 17.53 9.25 14.04
CA ILE A 244 18.74 9.97 13.60
C ILE A 244 19.41 9.19 12.45
N LEU A 245 19.61 7.89 12.62
CA LEU A 245 20.22 7.04 11.59
C LEU A 245 19.36 6.97 10.32
N TYR A 246 18.04 6.87 10.47
CA TYR A 246 17.11 6.87 9.34
C TYR A 246 17.18 8.18 8.55
N SER A 247 17.23 9.32 9.25
CA SER A 247 17.39 10.63 8.60
C SER A 247 18.77 10.77 7.94
N TYR A 248 19.80 10.16 8.51
CA TYR A 248 21.15 10.17 7.94
C TYR A 248 21.22 9.47 6.58
N PHE A 249 20.49 8.38 6.39
CA PHE A 249 20.37 7.73 5.07
C PHE A 249 19.85 8.67 3.98
N GLY A 250 18.99 9.63 4.32
CA GLY A 250 18.46 10.64 3.41
C GLY A 250 19.41 11.81 3.12
N THR A 251 20.56 11.89 3.78
CA THR A 251 21.53 12.98 3.61
C THR A 251 22.89 12.49 3.10
N ASN A 252 23.39 11.36 3.61
CA ASN A 252 24.64 10.73 3.16
C ASN A 252 24.54 9.21 3.30
N THR A 253 24.04 8.56 2.24
CA THR A 253 23.73 7.12 2.24
C THR A 253 24.96 6.25 2.55
N ASP A 254 26.11 6.53 1.93
CA ASP A 254 27.35 5.74 2.12
C ASP A 254 27.82 5.75 3.57
N SER A 255 27.83 6.93 4.19
CA SER A 255 28.29 7.08 5.57
C SER A 255 27.25 6.56 6.56
N ALA A 256 25.96 6.73 6.26
CA ALA A 256 24.88 6.14 7.04
C ALA A 256 24.92 4.62 7.02
N ASN A 257 25.20 4.00 5.88
CA ASN A 257 25.33 2.55 5.79
C ASN A 257 26.51 2.03 6.62
N ARG A 258 27.67 2.69 6.56
CA ARG A 258 28.82 2.33 7.42
C ARG A 258 28.48 2.43 8.90
N THR A 259 27.85 3.53 9.33
CA THR A 259 27.39 3.68 10.71
C THR A 259 26.34 2.63 11.10
N PHE A 260 25.42 2.28 10.20
CA PHE A 260 24.44 1.23 10.43
C PHE A 260 25.11 -0.13 10.65
N GLU A 261 26.11 -0.48 9.85
CA GLU A 261 26.88 -1.73 9.99
C GLU A 261 27.64 -1.78 11.31
N ASP A 262 28.31 -0.70 11.69
CA ASP A 262 29.03 -0.58 12.96
C ASP A 262 28.09 -0.70 14.19
N MET A 263 26.81 -0.38 14.00
CA MET A 263 25.80 -0.37 15.05
C MET A 263 24.75 -1.49 14.90
N TYR A 264 24.96 -2.44 14.00
CA TYR A 264 23.95 -3.39 13.55
C TYR A 264 23.22 -4.10 14.70
N ASP A 265 23.99 -4.71 15.61
CA ASP A 265 23.42 -5.45 16.75
C ASP A 265 22.57 -4.55 17.65
N LYS A 266 23.02 -3.32 17.89
CA LYS A 266 22.30 -2.31 18.69
C LYS A 266 21.04 -1.83 18.00
N VAL A 267 21.04 -1.75 16.67
CA VAL A 267 19.83 -1.41 15.91
C VAL A 267 18.76 -2.46 16.16
N LEU A 268 19.14 -3.75 16.20
CA LEU A 268 18.23 -4.88 16.42
C LEU A 268 17.76 -5.03 17.88
N GLU A 269 18.42 -4.41 18.86
CA GLU A 269 18.00 -4.45 20.27
C GLU A 269 16.61 -3.82 20.45
N GLN A 270 15.58 -4.64 20.61
CA GLN A 270 14.20 -4.17 20.75
C GLN A 270 13.85 -3.91 22.22
N PRO A 271 13.33 -2.73 22.59
CA PRO A 271 12.46 -2.66 23.75
C PRO A 271 11.21 -3.51 23.48
N ILE A 272 10.74 -4.23 24.49
CA ILE A 272 9.62 -5.16 24.40
C ILE A 272 8.41 -4.44 23.75
N GLU A 273 7.83 -5.06 22.71
CA GLU A 273 6.54 -4.73 22.09
C GLU A 273 6.37 -3.41 21.31
N ASN A 274 7.36 -2.52 21.17
CA ASN A 274 7.16 -1.24 20.46
C ASN A 274 7.02 -1.35 18.92
N THR A 275 5.82 -1.05 18.37
CA THR A 275 5.53 -1.05 16.92
C THR A 275 6.37 -0.05 16.12
N ILE A 276 6.61 1.14 16.68
CA ILE A 276 7.37 2.21 16.03
C ILE A 276 8.85 1.81 15.91
N ASP A 277 9.45 1.24 16.95
CA ASP A 277 10.82 0.74 16.88
C ASP A 277 10.96 -0.39 15.85
N THR A 278 9.98 -1.30 15.83
CA THR A 278 9.98 -2.40 14.84
C THR A 278 9.89 -1.84 13.41
N SER A 279 9.06 -0.81 13.21
CA SER A 279 8.92 -0.10 11.94
C SER A 279 10.26 0.51 11.49
N LEU A 280 10.92 1.24 12.39
CA LEU A 280 12.23 1.84 12.11
C LEU A 280 13.31 0.82 11.81
N ILE A 281 13.34 -0.30 12.53
CA ILE A 281 14.29 -1.39 12.26
C ILE A 281 14.08 -1.92 10.83
N VAL A 282 12.83 -2.17 10.44
CA VAL A 282 12.50 -2.60 9.07
C VAL A 282 12.96 -1.57 8.04
N ARG A 283 12.69 -0.28 8.24
CA ARG A 283 13.16 0.77 7.32
C ARG A 283 14.67 0.80 7.19
N LEU A 284 15.41 0.74 8.30
CA LEU A 284 16.87 0.76 8.31
C LEU A 284 17.46 -0.46 7.61
N LEU A 285 16.90 -1.65 7.87
CA LEU A 285 17.29 -2.89 7.19
C LEU A 285 17.03 -2.80 5.69
N CYS A 286 15.86 -2.29 5.28
CA CYS A 286 15.53 -2.08 3.88
C CYS A 286 16.53 -1.13 3.21
N LEU A 287 16.78 0.04 3.79
CA LEU A 287 17.70 1.05 3.22
C LEU A 287 19.12 0.51 3.05
N SER A 288 19.62 -0.24 4.03
CA SER A 288 20.96 -0.85 3.93
C SER A 288 21.02 -1.96 2.87
N LEU A 289 19.99 -2.80 2.74
CA LEU A 289 19.93 -3.82 1.69
C LEU A 289 19.79 -3.21 0.28
N ILE A 290 18.97 -2.16 0.13
CA ILE A 290 18.85 -1.39 -1.12
C ILE A 290 20.20 -0.81 -1.52
N TYR A 291 20.92 -0.19 -0.57
CA TYR A 291 22.25 0.35 -0.81
C TYR A 291 23.25 -0.73 -1.30
N LYS A 292 23.16 -1.94 -0.75
CA LYS A 292 23.98 -3.10 -1.15
C LYS A 292 23.51 -3.77 -2.44
N ASN A 293 22.41 -3.30 -3.04
CA ASN A 293 21.73 -3.95 -4.15
C ASN A 293 21.34 -5.42 -3.85
N ASP A 294 21.03 -5.72 -2.58
CA ASP A 294 20.68 -7.04 -2.09
C ASP A 294 19.16 -7.16 -1.84
N ILE A 295 18.42 -6.86 -2.91
CA ILE A 295 16.95 -6.64 -2.88
C ILE A 295 16.12 -7.87 -3.25
N ASP A 296 16.78 -8.98 -3.57
CA ASP A 296 16.10 -10.22 -3.93
C ASP A 296 15.74 -11.03 -2.69
N ILE A 297 14.43 -11.22 -2.45
CA ILE A 297 13.89 -11.97 -1.31
C ILE A 297 12.81 -12.96 -1.81
N THR A 298 13.09 -13.64 -2.90
CA THR A 298 12.19 -14.65 -3.50
C THR A 298 12.05 -15.95 -2.69
N GLU A 299 12.89 -16.21 -1.69
CA GLU A 299 12.76 -17.44 -0.87
C GLU A 299 11.87 -17.25 0.37
N PHE A 300 11.16 -16.12 0.45
CA PHE A 300 10.53 -15.68 1.69
C PHE A 300 9.02 -15.90 1.76
N GLU A 301 8.62 -16.60 2.82
CA GLU A 301 7.25 -16.77 3.23
C GLU A 301 6.88 -15.71 4.30
N LEU A 302 6.07 -14.73 3.90
CA LEU A 302 5.37 -13.88 4.87
C LEU A 302 4.40 -14.73 5.70
N ILE A 303 4.27 -14.41 6.99
CA ILE A 303 3.25 -15.02 7.86
C ILE A 303 1.88 -14.92 7.20
N HIS A 304 1.10 -15.99 7.34
CA HIS A 304 -0.30 -16.05 6.92
C HIS A 304 -1.08 -14.87 7.51
N ILE A 305 -1.54 -13.95 6.67
CA ILE A 305 -2.46 -12.90 7.07
C ILE A 305 -3.81 -13.55 7.35
N GLN A 306 -4.30 -13.48 8.58
CA GLN A 306 -5.58 -14.02 8.99
C GLN A 306 -6.71 -13.32 8.22
N SER A 307 -7.50 -14.15 7.53
CA SER A 307 -8.81 -13.77 6.99
C SER A 307 -9.74 -13.31 8.12
N ASP A 308 -10.47 -12.22 7.89
CA ASP A 308 -11.53 -11.76 8.80
C ASP A 308 -12.79 -12.65 8.70
N ASN A 309 -12.90 -13.45 7.63
CA ASN A 309 -14.00 -14.37 7.40
C ASN A 309 -13.58 -15.81 7.79
N GLU A 310 -14.13 -16.31 8.91
CA GLU A 310 -13.91 -17.69 9.37
C GLU A 310 -14.53 -18.75 8.44
N LYS A 311 -15.34 -18.34 7.44
CA LYS A 311 -15.97 -19.22 6.46
C LYS A 311 -15.89 -18.62 5.06
N CYS A 312 -14.86 -18.95 4.30
CA CYS A 312 -14.88 -18.78 2.85
C CYS A 312 -15.90 -19.80 2.29
N VAL A 313 -17.11 -19.36 1.95
CA VAL A 313 -18.10 -20.21 1.29
C VAL A 313 -17.57 -20.52 -0.11
N GLN A 314 -17.22 -21.78 -0.36
CA GLN A 314 -16.71 -22.19 -1.66
C GLN A 314 -17.86 -22.50 -2.60
N TYR A 315 -17.85 -21.86 -3.76
CA TYR A 315 -18.79 -22.14 -4.83
C TYR A 315 -18.20 -23.15 -5.80
N PRO A 316 -18.91 -24.25 -6.12
CA PRO A 316 -18.52 -25.05 -7.27
C PRO A 316 -18.65 -24.22 -8.54
N LEU A 317 -17.83 -24.48 -9.55
CA LEU A 317 -17.91 -23.78 -10.84
C LEU A 317 -19.29 -23.87 -11.50
N SER A 318 -20.07 -24.93 -11.22
CA SER A 318 -21.45 -25.04 -11.67
C SER A 318 -22.42 -24.03 -11.05
N HIS A 319 -22.04 -23.34 -9.98
CA HIS A 319 -22.79 -22.21 -9.47
C HIS A 319 -22.75 -21.02 -10.44
N PHE A 320 -21.60 -20.77 -11.08
CA PHE A 320 -21.40 -19.61 -11.96
C PHE A 320 -21.58 -19.94 -13.44
N PHE A 321 -21.37 -21.20 -13.86
CA PHE A 321 -21.39 -21.60 -15.27
C PHE A 321 -22.49 -22.61 -15.58
N LYS A 322 -23.35 -22.26 -16.55
CA LYS A 322 -24.42 -23.12 -17.09
C LYS A 322 -23.82 -24.37 -17.73
N ASN A 323 -24.51 -25.50 -17.55
CA ASN A 323 -24.14 -26.82 -18.09
C ASN A 323 -22.76 -27.35 -17.65
N TYR A 324 -22.10 -26.73 -16.67
CA TYR A 324 -20.76 -27.13 -16.22
C TYR A 324 -20.70 -28.55 -15.62
N ASN A 325 -21.76 -29.03 -14.97
CA ASN A 325 -21.78 -30.42 -14.48
C ASN A 325 -21.96 -31.46 -15.61
N ASN A 326 -22.35 -31.02 -16.82
CA ASN A 326 -22.64 -31.89 -17.96
C ASN A 326 -21.51 -31.89 -18.99
N LEU A 327 -20.34 -31.29 -18.72
CA LEU A 327 -19.24 -31.22 -19.69
C LEU A 327 -18.77 -32.60 -20.18
N SER A 328 -18.89 -33.63 -19.36
CA SER A 328 -18.54 -35.01 -19.73
C SER A 328 -19.42 -35.59 -20.84
N GLN A 329 -20.58 -34.99 -21.13
CA GLN A 329 -21.51 -35.41 -22.18
C GLN A 329 -21.17 -34.79 -23.55
N HIS A 330 -20.18 -33.89 -23.60
CA HIS A 330 -19.77 -33.20 -24.80
C HIS A 330 -18.35 -33.61 -25.20
N ASP A 331 -18.19 -34.10 -26.42
CA ASP A 331 -16.88 -34.35 -27.02
C ASP A 331 -16.34 -33.08 -27.67
N CYS A 332 -15.03 -32.86 -27.57
CA CYS A 332 -14.33 -31.75 -28.24
C CYS A 332 -13.52 -32.34 -29.40
N THR A 333 -13.75 -31.83 -30.61
CA THR A 333 -13.02 -32.19 -31.83
C THR A 333 -11.82 -31.26 -32.04
N ASP A 334 -10.89 -31.64 -32.92
CA ASP A 334 -9.76 -30.77 -33.28
C ASP A 334 -10.23 -29.45 -33.91
N GLU A 335 -11.31 -29.47 -34.70
CA GLU A 335 -11.94 -28.26 -35.26
C GLU A 335 -12.45 -27.32 -34.16
N ASP A 336 -13.06 -27.87 -33.11
CA ASP A 336 -13.53 -27.08 -31.96
C ASP A 336 -12.33 -26.44 -31.22
N LEU A 337 -11.23 -27.18 -31.04
CA LEU A 337 -10.03 -26.66 -30.39
C LEU A 337 -9.37 -25.56 -31.23
N ASP A 338 -9.29 -25.73 -32.56
CA ASP A 338 -8.75 -24.71 -33.45
C ASP A 338 -9.60 -23.43 -33.41
N ALA A 339 -10.92 -23.56 -33.39
CA ALA A 339 -11.84 -22.43 -33.23
C ALA A 339 -11.60 -21.69 -31.90
N LEU A 340 -11.40 -22.41 -30.79
CA LEU A 340 -11.06 -21.83 -29.49
C LEU A 340 -9.74 -21.05 -29.54
N MET A 341 -8.71 -21.59 -30.21
CA MET A 341 -7.39 -20.96 -30.30
C MET A 341 -7.38 -19.68 -31.14
N LEU A 342 -8.34 -19.56 -32.07
CA LEU A 342 -8.48 -18.38 -32.93
C LEU A 342 -9.22 -17.22 -32.25
N LEU A 343 -9.87 -17.42 -31.11
CA LEU A 343 -10.54 -16.35 -30.37
C LEU A 343 -9.52 -15.34 -29.84
N ASP A 344 -9.87 -14.06 -29.93
CA ASP A 344 -9.21 -13.01 -29.15
C ASP A 344 -9.89 -12.82 -27.79
N ASP A 345 -9.26 -12.02 -26.93
CA ASP A 345 -9.69 -11.84 -25.54
C ASP A 345 -11.10 -11.26 -25.44
N SER A 346 -11.51 -10.42 -26.39
CA SER A 346 -12.87 -9.87 -26.42
C SER A 346 -13.89 -10.94 -26.77
N ALA A 347 -13.64 -11.70 -27.84
CA ALA A 347 -14.54 -12.76 -28.28
C ALA A 347 -14.68 -13.86 -27.22
N LEU A 348 -13.57 -14.25 -26.57
CA LEU A 348 -13.59 -15.25 -25.53
C LEU A 348 -14.40 -14.79 -24.31
N ARG A 349 -14.24 -13.54 -23.87
CA ARG A 349 -15.04 -12.98 -22.76
C ARG A 349 -16.52 -12.98 -23.06
N HIS A 350 -16.93 -12.53 -24.23
CA HIS A 350 -18.34 -12.52 -24.61
C HIS A 350 -18.93 -13.94 -24.60
N LYS A 351 -18.20 -14.91 -25.15
CA LYS A 351 -18.63 -16.31 -25.19
C LYS A 351 -18.71 -16.92 -23.79
N VAL A 352 -17.73 -16.66 -22.93
CA VAL A 352 -17.73 -17.17 -21.54
C VAL A 352 -18.81 -16.50 -20.70
N ALA A 353 -19.03 -15.19 -20.87
CA ALA A 353 -20.11 -14.48 -20.23
C ALA A 353 -21.50 -15.05 -20.60
N ALA A 354 -21.71 -15.44 -21.86
CA ALA A 354 -22.95 -16.08 -22.29
C ALA A 354 -23.22 -17.42 -21.57
N CYS A 355 -22.15 -18.11 -21.12
CA CYS A 355 -22.24 -19.33 -20.32
C CYS A 355 -22.58 -19.06 -18.84
N MET A 356 -22.61 -17.81 -18.37
CA MET A 356 -22.78 -17.51 -16.95
C MET A 356 -24.23 -17.61 -16.46
N GLN A 357 -24.38 -17.92 -15.18
CA GLN A 357 -25.62 -17.90 -14.41
C GLN A 357 -25.39 -17.34 -13.00
N ASN A 358 -26.48 -17.00 -12.31
CA ASN A 358 -26.45 -16.47 -10.94
C ASN A 358 -25.62 -15.19 -10.77
N VAL A 359 -25.52 -14.40 -11.84
CA VAL A 359 -24.89 -13.07 -11.86
C VAL A 359 -25.87 -12.05 -12.43
N ASP A 360 -25.76 -10.79 -12.00
CA ASP A 360 -26.57 -9.71 -12.56
C ASP A 360 -26.17 -9.45 -14.03
N GLY A 361 -27.14 -9.56 -14.93
CA GLY A 361 -26.94 -9.36 -16.36
C GLY A 361 -26.45 -7.95 -16.71
N ASN A 362 -26.91 -6.92 -15.99
CA ASN A 362 -26.45 -5.54 -16.21
C ASN A 362 -24.99 -5.37 -15.79
N GLU A 363 -24.60 -5.98 -14.67
CA GLU A 363 -23.20 -5.97 -14.23
C GLU A 363 -22.32 -6.72 -15.22
N LEU A 364 -22.79 -7.86 -15.73
CA LEU A 364 -22.08 -8.66 -16.72
C LEU A 364 -21.85 -7.88 -18.03
N GLU A 365 -22.89 -7.24 -18.59
CA GLU A 365 -22.76 -6.41 -19.79
C GLU A 365 -21.81 -5.22 -19.58
N ARG A 366 -21.87 -4.58 -18.41
CA ARG A 366 -20.96 -3.48 -18.03
C ARG A 366 -19.50 -3.93 -17.97
N GLN A 367 -19.23 -5.14 -17.47
CA GLN A 367 -17.87 -5.66 -17.35
C GLN A 367 -17.29 -6.09 -18.70
N ILE A 368 -18.09 -6.74 -19.56
CA ILE A 368 -17.65 -7.17 -20.90
C ILE A 368 -17.30 -5.97 -21.80
N SER A 369 -18.05 -4.87 -21.64
CA SER A 369 -17.86 -3.65 -22.45
C SER A 369 -16.66 -2.79 -22.02
N LYS A 370 -15.94 -3.16 -20.95
CA LYS A 370 -14.73 -2.43 -20.54
C LYS A 370 -13.63 -2.53 -21.61
N PRO A 371 -13.00 -1.41 -22.00
CA PRO A 371 -11.84 -1.43 -22.87
C PRO A 371 -10.64 -2.01 -22.11
N HIS A 372 -9.82 -2.80 -22.79
CA HIS A 372 -8.54 -3.31 -22.25
C HIS A 372 -7.41 -2.94 -23.20
N GLY A 373 -6.28 -2.51 -22.64
CA GLY A 373 -5.05 -2.33 -23.41
C GLY A 373 -4.42 -3.67 -23.80
N ALA A 374 -3.63 -3.70 -24.89
CA ALA A 374 -2.94 -4.90 -25.37
C ALA A 374 -1.89 -5.48 -24.38
N LEU A 375 -1.61 -4.79 -23.27
CA LEU A 375 -0.67 -5.19 -22.22
C LEU A 375 -1.39 -5.50 -20.89
N GLU A 376 -2.70 -5.28 -20.82
CA GLU A 376 -3.51 -5.59 -19.64
C GLU A 376 -4.13 -6.96 -19.81
N ILE A 377 -4.27 -7.72 -18.71
CA ILE A 377 -5.15 -8.88 -18.77
C ILE A 377 -6.56 -8.38 -18.93
N SER A 378 -7.29 -9.06 -19.79
CA SER A 378 -8.70 -8.89 -19.82
C SER A 378 -9.32 -9.60 -18.62
N ASP A 379 -9.72 -8.83 -17.60
CA ASP A 379 -10.37 -9.32 -16.39
C ASP A 379 -11.88 -9.03 -16.44
N LEU A 380 -12.71 -10.03 -16.09
CA LEU A 380 -14.12 -9.80 -15.76
C LEU A 380 -14.28 -9.85 -14.23
N ASP A 381 -14.55 -8.71 -13.62
CA ASP A 381 -14.76 -8.58 -12.17
C ASP A 381 -16.24 -8.38 -11.85
N ILE A 382 -16.97 -9.47 -11.61
CA ILE A 382 -18.42 -9.45 -11.46
C ILE A 382 -18.80 -9.40 -9.99
N LYS A 383 -19.60 -8.40 -9.64
CA LYS A 383 -20.21 -8.26 -8.31
C LYS A 383 -21.41 -9.19 -8.18
N PHE A 384 -21.48 -9.89 -7.06
CA PHE A 384 -22.68 -10.66 -6.68
C PHE A 384 -22.92 -10.56 -5.17
N PHE A 385 -24.16 -10.80 -4.75
CA PHE A 385 -24.53 -10.75 -3.34
C PHE A 385 -24.80 -12.16 -2.81
N GLU A 386 -24.22 -12.46 -1.65
CA GLU A 386 -24.51 -13.66 -0.86
C GLU A 386 -24.89 -13.26 0.55
N GLU A 387 -26.07 -13.67 1.02
CA GLU A 387 -26.52 -13.38 2.39
C GLU A 387 -26.40 -11.89 2.78
N SER A 388 -26.60 -10.98 1.82
CA SER A 388 -26.43 -9.52 1.94
C SER A 388 -24.97 -9.02 2.02
N GLN A 389 -23.98 -9.89 1.83
CA GLN A 389 -22.58 -9.53 1.65
C GLN A 389 -22.23 -9.43 0.16
N LEU A 390 -21.51 -8.36 -0.19
CA LEU A 390 -20.99 -8.16 -1.54
C LEU A 390 -19.73 -9.02 -1.75
N LYS A 391 -19.75 -9.84 -2.79
CA LYS A 391 -18.63 -10.68 -3.23
C LYS A 391 -18.28 -10.42 -4.69
N TYR A 392 -17.11 -10.89 -5.09
CA TYR A 392 -16.52 -10.65 -6.41
C TYR A 392 -16.11 -11.96 -7.08
N LEU A 393 -16.52 -12.17 -8.32
CA LEU A 393 -15.99 -13.22 -9.18
C LEU A 393 -15.06 -12.56 -10.18
N CYS A 394 -13.76 -12.85 -10.07
CA CYS A 394 -12.72 -12.27 -10.92
C CYS A 394 -12.24 -13.34 -11.90
N MET A 395 -12.38 -13.09 -13.19
CA MET A 395 -11.97 -14.04 -14.24
C MET A 395 -10.89 -13.43 -15.10
N PRO A 396 -9.61 -13.75 -14.85
CA PRO A 396 -8.54 -13.42 -15.77
C PRO A 396 -8.60 -14.32 -17.01
N PHE A 397 -8.54 -13.72 -18.20
CA PHE A 397 -8.58 -14.42 -19.48
C PHE A 397 -7.21 -14.46 -20.15
N LYS A 398 -6.87 -15.62 -20.74
CA LYS A 398 -5.75 -15.74 -21.68
C LYS A 398 -6.10 -16.57 -22.91
N THR A 399 -5.90 -15.99 -24.10
CA THR A 399 -6.23 -16.65 -25.38
C THR A 399 -5.07 -17.42 -25.99
N GLY A 400 -5.40 -18.26 -26.99
CA GLY A 400 -4.43 -19.05 -27.74
C GLY A 400 -3.50 -18.21 -28.62
N ARG A 401 -3.86 -16.93 -28.86
CA ARG A 401 -3.04 -15.93 -29.55
C ARG A 401 -1.95 -15.35 -28.66
N GLU A 402 -2.23 -15.15 -27.37
CA GLU A 402 -1.29 -14.57 -26.40
C GLU A 402 -0.31 -15.60 -25.85
N ILE A 403 -0.75 -16.86 -25.72
CA ILE A 403 0.06 -17.95 -25.18
C ILE A 403 0.51 -18.88 -26.29
N SER A 404 1.83 -18.93 -26.51
CA SER A 404 2.45 -19.74 -27.57
C SER A 404 2.32 -21.25 -27.36
N ARG A 405 2.40 -21.75 -26.11
CA ARG A 405 2.32 -23.19 -25.80
C ARG A 405 1.51 -23.48 -24.54
N THR A 406 1.99 -23.05 -23.39
CA THR A 406 1.37 -23.26 -22.08
C THR A 406 1.43 -21.99 -21.26
N MET A 407 0.46 -21.80 -20.38
CA MET A 407 0.49 -20.72 -19.40
C MET A 407 1.46 -21.08 -18.28
N ASP A 408 2.49 -20.26 -18.05
CA ASP A 408 3.54 -20.53 -17.07
C ASP A 408 3.36 -19.71 -15.78
N GLU A 409 4.30 -19.85 -14.84
CA GLU A 409 4.27 -19.20 -13.53
C GLU A 409 4.43 -17.68 -13.60
N SER A 410 4.85 -17.11 -14.74
CA SER A 410 4.99 -15.65 -14.89
C SER A 410 3.66 -14.92 -14.74
N TYR A 411 2.54 -15.62 -14.97
CA TYR A 411 1.18 -15.10 -14.79
C TYR A 411 0.69 -15.16 -13.33
N MET A 412 1.47 -15.67 -12.38
CA MET A 412 0.98 -15.90 -11.02
C MET A 412 0.56 -14.61 -10.29
N TYR A 413 1.38 -13.56 -10.36
CA TYR A 413 1.05 -12.29 -9.69
C TYR A 413 -0.28 -11.72 -10.18
N GLN A 414 -0.54 -11.88 -11.47
CA GLN A 414 -1.76 -11.47 -12.10
C GLN A 414 -3.00 -12.23 -11.58
N LEU A 415 -2.90 -13.55 -11.42
CA LEU A 415 -3.98 -14.37 -10.85
C LEU A 415 -4.25 -14.04 -9.38
N LEU A 416 -3.23 -13.59 -8.66
CA LEU A 416 -3.33 -13.28 -7.24
C LEU A 416 -3.77 -11.84 -6.96
N LYS A 417 -3.50 -10.91 -7.88
CA LYS A 417 -3.84 -9.48 -7.74
C LYS A 417 -5.28 -9.22 -7.27
N PRO A 418 -6.33 -9.94 -7.71
CA PRO A 418 -7.68 -9.73 -7.16
C PRO A 418 -7.75 -9.84 -5.64
N PHE A 419 -6.97 -10.73 -5.02
CA PHE A 419 -6.96 -10.91 -3.57
C PHE A 419 -6.35 -9.72 -2.82
N SER A 420 -5.49 -8.90 -3.44
CA SER A 420 -5.00 -7.68 -2.77
C SER A 420 -6.08 -6.62 -2.62
N HIS A 421 -7.03 -6.57 -3.55
CA HIS A 421 -8.13 -5.61 -3.54
C HIS A 421 -9.35 -6.11 -2.77
N PHE A 422 -9.77 -7.35 -3.02
CA PHE A 422 -11.04 -7.89 -2.53
C PHE A 422 -10.86 -8.86 -1.36
N GLY A 423 -9.62 -9.30 -1.08
CA GLY A 423 -9.33 -10.24 -0.01
C GLY A 423 -10.14 -11.51 -0.12
N ASP A 424 -10.69 -11.92 1.00
CA ASP A 424 -11.48 -13.16 1.15
C ASP A 424 -12.89 -13.07 0.54
N ASN A 425 -13.27 -11.91 -0.01
CA ASN A 425 -14.55 -11.70 -0.69
C ASN A 425 -14.48 -11.95 -2.19
N CYS A 426 -13.35 -12.41 -2.73
CA CYS A 426 -13.23 -12.76 -4.13
C CYS A 426 -13.01 -14.24 -4.40
N PHE A 427 -13.52 -14.67 -5.55
CA PHE A 427 -13.26 -15.96 -6.17
C PHE A 427 -12.57 -15.72 -7.50
N VAL A 428 -11.45 -16.40 -7.74
CA VAL A 428 -10.72 -16.26 -8.99
C VAL A 428 -10.95 -17.52 -9.84
N VAL A 429 -11.37 -17.33 -11.08
CA VAL A 429 -11.47 -18.43 -12.06
C VAL A 429 -10.63 -18.09 -13.28
N LEU A 430 -9.47 -18.74 -13.40
CA LEU A 430 -8.62 -18.61 -14.57
C LEU A 430 -9.28 -19.26 -15.78
N ILE A 431 -9.51 -18.46 -16.82
CA ILE A 431 -10.02 -18.92 -18.11
C ILE A 431 -8.91 -18.88 -19.15
N THR A 432 -8.51 -20.04 -19.68
CA THR A 432 -7.45 -20.08 -20.70
C THR A 432 -7.70 -21.07 -21.83
N ALA A 433 -7.42 -20.65 -23.06
CA ALA A 433 -7.53 -21.52 -24.24
C ALA A 433 -6.45 -22.61 -24.27
N ARG A 434 -5.29 -22.36 -23.63
CA ARG A 434 -4.15 -23.28 -23.58
C ARG A 434 -4.11 -24.01 -22.24
N LYS A 435 -3.35 -25.11 -22.16
CA LYS A 435 -3.08 -25.78 -20.88
C LYS A 435 -2.13 -24.94 -20.02
N CYS A 436 -2.33 -24.99 -18.72
CA CYS A 436 -1.39 -24.51 -17.72
C CYS A 436 -0.17 -25.43 -17.69
N SER A 437 0.99 -24.86 -17.37
CA SER A 437 2.18 -25.64 -17.05
C SER A 437 1.96 -26.37 -15.72
N GLN A 438 2.62 -27.51 -15.55
CA GLN A 438 2.57 -28.25 -14.28
C GLN A 438 3.04 -27.39 -13.11
N GLY A 439 4.03 -26.53 -13.31
CA GLY A 439 4.54 -25.67 -12.26
C GLY A 439 3.58 -24.54 -11.89
N LEU A 440 2.80 -24.00 -12.84
CA LEU A 440 1.69 -23.08 -12.55
C LEU A 440 0.60 -23.77 -11.70
N GLU A 441 0.16 -24.96 -12.10
CA GLU A 441 -0.84 -25.75 -11.34
C GLU A 441 -0.34 -26.07 -9.93
N THR A 442 0.93 -26.45 -9.80
CA THR A 442 1.58 -26.75 -8.52
C THR A 442 1.69 -25.50 -7.64
N TYR A 443 1.92 -24.33 -8.25
CA TYR A 443 1.93 -23.07 -7.51
C TYR A 443 0.53 -22.71 -7.00
N ILE A 444 -0.52 -22.81 -7.84
CA ILE A 444 -1.92 -22.58 -7.42
C ILE A 444 -2.31 -23.48 -6.24
N GLN A 445 -1.95 -24.75 -6.30
CA GLN A 445 -2.22 -25.71 -5.22
C GLN A 445 -1.47 -25.34 -3.93
N ARG A 446 -0.17 -25.05 -4.01
CA ARG A 446 0.63 -24.62 -2.86
C ARG A 446 0.08 -23.36 -2.22
N MET A 447 -0.33 -22.39 -3.04
CA MET A 447 -0.94 -21.15 -2.58
C MET A 447 -2.25 -21.41 -1.84
N SER A 448 -3.14 -22.24 -2.39
CA SER A 448 -4.41 -22.61 -1.74
C SER A 448 -4.21 -23.34 -0.40
N ILE A 449 -3.07 -24.01 -0.20
CA ILE A 449 -2.69 -24.59 1.11
C ILE A 449 -2.23 -23.50 2.08
N LYS A 450 -1.43 -22.54 1.59
CA LYS A 450 -0.88 -21.43 2.39
C LYS A 450 -1.94 -20.37 2.74
N GLN A 451 -2.93 -20.17 1.89
CA GLN A 451 -4.01 -19.20 2.03
C GLN A 451 -5.32 -19.88 1.63
N PRO A 452 -5.98 -20.62 2.54
CA PRO A 452 -7.16 -21.43 2.21
C PRO A 452 -8.36 -20.63 1.68
N SER A 453 -8.45 -19.34 2.01
CA SER A 453 -9.48 -18.45 1.49
C SER A 453 -9.20 -17.97 0.06
N TRP A 454 -7.94 -18.04 -0.41
CA TRP A 454 -7.54 -17.58 -1.73
C TRP A 454 -7.56 -18.75 -2.71
N ARG A 455 -8.75 -19.11 -3.15
CA ARG A 455 -8.93 -20.21 -4.10
C ARG A 455 -8.96 -19.69 -5.53
N ILE A 456 -8.11 -20.28 -6.38
CA ILE A 456 -8.14 -20.11 -7.83
C ILE A 456 -8.63 -21.42 -8.44
N ASP A 457 -9.79 -21.38 -9.10
CA ASP A 457 -10.22 -22.48 -9.97
C ASP A 457 -9.73 -22.22 -11.40
N VAL A 458 -9.59 -23.28 -12.20
CA VAL A 458 -9.05 -23.21 -13.57
C VAL A 458 -10.02 -23.88 -14.53
N ILE A 459 -10.38 -23.17 -15.61
CA ILE A 459 -11.08 -23.72 -16.78
C ILE A 459 -10.15 -23.56 -17.98
N GLN A 460 -9.60 -24.68 -18.44
CA GLN A 460 -8.53 -24.67 -19.44
C GLN A 460 -8.79 -25.60 -20.63
N HIS A 461 -8.37 -25.15 -21.81
CA HIS A 461 -8.25 -25.98 -23.02
C HIS A 461 -9.52 -26.78 -23.36
N GLU A 462 -9.47 -28.11 -23.26
CA GLU A 462 -10.60 -29.01 -23.58
C GLU A 462 -11.82 -28.75 -22.69
N GLN A 463 -11.62 -28.41 -21.42
CA GLN A 463 -12.70 -28.07 -20.50
C GLN A 463 -13.41 -26.77 -20.90
N LEU A 464 -12.64 -25.78 -21.34
CA LEU A 464 -13.17 -24.53 -21.87
C LEU A 464 -13.92 -24.76 -23.19
N CYS A 465 -13.34 -25.55 -24.11
CA CYS A 465 -14.01 -25.98 -25.34
C CYS A 465 -15.38 -26.62 -25.04
N LYS A 466 -15.41 -27.61 -24.15
CA LYS A 466 -16.65 -28.29 -23.74
C LYS A 466 -17.64 -27.33 -23.12
N LEU A 467 -17.18 -26.37 -22.30
CA LEU A 467 -18.06 -25.36 -21.69
C LEU A 467 -18.72 -24.48 -22.75
N LEU A 468 -17.95 -23.98 -23.71
CA LEU A 468 -18.49 -23.18 -24.80
C LEU A 468 -19.44 -24.01 -25.67
N LYS A 469 -19.08 -25.25 -26.00
CA LYS A 469 -19.90 -26.16 -26.82
C LYS A 469 -21.23 -26.52 -26.15
N ALA A 470 -21.20 -26.85 -24.86
CA ALA A 470 -22.40 -27.13 -24.07
C ALA A 470 -23.37 -25.95 -23.99
N ASN A 471 -22.91 -24.74 -24.31
CA ASN A 471 -23.69 -23.51 -24.30
C ASN A 471 -23.86 -22.91 -25.72
N SER A 472 -23.56 -23.67 -26.77
CA SER A 472 -23.65 -23.23 -28.18
C SER A 472 -22.83 -21.95 -28.48
N GLN A 473 -21.66 -21.83 -27.87
CA GLN A 473 -20.75 -20.68 -27.98
C GLN A 473 -19.47 -20.97 -28.76
N ILE A 474 -19.29 -22.16 -29.32
CA ILE A 474 -18.15 -22.49 -30.19
C ILE A 474 -18.61 -23.10 -31.49
#